data_AF-A0A840D179-F1
#
_entry.id   AF-A0A840D179-F1
#
_cell.length_a   1.000
_cell.length_b   1.000
_cell.length_c   1.000
_cell.angle_alpha   90.00
_cell.angle_beta   90.00
_cell.angle_gamma   90.00
#
_symmetry.space_group_name_H-M   'P 1'
#
loop_
_entity.id
_entity.type
_entity.pdbx_description
1 polymer ?
#
loop_
_entity_poly.entity_id
_entity_poly.type
_entity_poly.pdbx_seq_one_letter_code
_entity_poly.pdbx_strand_id
1 'polypeptide(L)' 'MENKNLVYRFFYYSNIIVNRLFWGYFFLLFIYRFCISEDIPLLLSYLFFLLLGIYWGYKLARKAYDYLKAHQEEND' A
#
# COMPACT_ATOMS: atom_id res chain seq x y z
N MET A 1 10.60 -14.14 21.27
CA MET A 1 9.49 -13.14 21.23
C MET A 1 9.92 -11.81 20.60
N GLU A 2 11.15 -11.33 20.78
CA GLU A 2 11.64 -10.03 20.23
C GLU A 2 11.56 -9.90 18.70
N ASN A 3 12.01 -10.91 17.94
CA ASN A 3 12.01 -10.85 16.47
C ASN A 3 10.62 -10.71 15.85
N LYS A 4 9.58 -11.32 16.47
CA LYS A 4 8.20 -11.20 15.98
C LYS A 4 7.68 -9.76 16.11
N ASN A 5 8.11 -9.03 17.15
CA ASN A 5 7.70 -7.65 17.39
C ASN A 5 8.38 -6.67 16.40
N LEU A 6 9.64 -6.92 16.05
CA LEU A 6 10.34 -6.15 15.01
C LEU A 6 9.68 -6.30 13.64
N VAL A 7 9.39 -7.54 13.22
CA VAL A 7 8.71 -7.81 11.96
C VAL A 7 7.34 -7.14 11.92
N TYR A 8 6.59 -7.20 13.02
CA TYR A 8 5.28 -6.55 13.11
C TYR A 8 5.37 -5.02 13.01
N ARG A 9 6.33 -4.39 13.70
CA ARG A 9 6.56 -2.95 13.57
C ARG A 9 6.96 -2.59 12.14
N PHE A 10 7.83 -3.38 11.51
CA PHE A 10 8.23 -3.17 10.11
C PHE A 10 7.02 -3.19 9.17
N PHE A 11 6.20 -4.23 9.27
CA PHE A 11 4.95 -4.33 8.52
C PHE A 11 4.03 -3.14 8.79
N TYR A 12 3.82 -2.77 10.05
CA TYR A 12 2.97 -1.65 10.41
C TYR A 12 3.42 -0.33 9.78
N TYR A 13 4.72 0.00 9.85
CA TYR A 13 5.26 1.21 9.23
C TYR A 13 5.24 1.13 7.69
N SER A 14 5.54 -0.03 7.10
CA SER A 14 5.42 -0.23 5.65
C SER A 14 3.98 0.02 5.16
N ASN A 15 2.96 -0.43 5.89
CA ASN A 15 1.57 -0.15 5.55
C ASN A 15 1.27 1.34 5.52
N ILE A 16 1.74 2.08 6.53
CA ILE A 16 1.53 3.53 6.62
C ILE A 16 2.23 4.23 5.45
N ILE A 17 3.46 3.84 5.14
CA ILE A 17 4.26 4.43 4.06
C ILE A 17 3.58 4.17 2.71
N VAL A 18 3.22 2.93 2.40
CA VAL A 18 2.57 2.57 1.13
C VAL A 18 1.22 3.29 0.99
N ASN A 19 0.42 3.34 2.06
CA ASN A 19 -0.87 4.03 2.03
C ASN A 19 -0.70 5.54 1.82
N ARG A 20 0.25 6.18 2.51
CA ARG A 20 0.50 7.62 2.39
C ARG A 20 1.11 7.98 1.03
N LEU A 21 2.01 7.17 0.50
CA LEU A 21 2.57 7.34 -0.85
C LEU A 21 1.48 7.23 -1.92
N PHE A 22 0.65 6.19 -1.87
CA PHE A 22 -0.41 5.99 -2.84
C PHE A 22 -1.42 7.15 -2.82
N TRP A 23 -1.93 7.52 -1.64
CA TRP A 23 -2.90 8.60 -1.52
C TRP A 23 -2.30 9.98 -1.84
N GLY A 24 -1.06 10.23 -1.41
CA GLY A 24 -0.36 11.47 -1.76
C GLY A 24 -0.18 11.60 -3.27
N TYR A 25 0.25 10.52 -3.93
CA TYR A 25 0.39 10.49 -5.37
C TYR A 25 -0.96 10.64 -6.09
N PHE A 26 -1.99 9.93 -5.63
CA PHE A 26 -3.34 10.04 -6.18
C PHE A 26 -3.88 11.46 -6.09
N PHE A 27 -3.67 12.13 -4.96
CA PHE A 27 -4.11 13.51 -4.76
C PHE A 27 -3.33 14.49 -5.66
N LEU A 28 -2.02 14.28 -5.83
CA LEU A 28 -1.22 15.05 -6.79
C LEU A 28 -1.71 14.86 -8.23
N LEU A 29 -2.08 13.63 -8.60
CA LEU A 29 -2.58 13.31 -9.93
C LEU A 29 -3.97 13.90 -10.17
N PHE A 30 -4.80 13.92 -9.13
CA PHE A 30 -6.09 14.61 -9.11
C PHE A 30 -5.91 16.12 -9.31
N ILE A 31 -5.07 16.77 -8.50
CA ILE A 31 -4.76 18.21 -8.66
C ILE A 31 -4.20 18.49 -10.06
N TYR A 32 -3.28 17.65 -10.57
CA TYR A 32 -2.70 17.83 -11.89
C TYR A 32 -3.78 17.83 -12.98
N ARG A 33 -4.70 16.87 -12.96
CA ARG A 33 -5.81 16.77 -13.92
C ARG A 33 -6.77 17.96 -13.84
N PHE A 34 -7.05 18.47 -12.64
CA PHE A 34 -8.03 19.55 -12.44
C PHE A 34 -7.45 20.96 -12.60
N CYS A 35 -6.16 21.17 -12.27
CA CYS A 35 -5.55 22.50 -12.23
C CYS A 35 -4.56 22.79 -13.37
N ILE A 36 -3.94 21.77 -13.97
CA ILE A 36 -2.82 21.97 -14.91
C ILE A 36 -3.20 21.55 -16.33
N SER A 37 -3.66 20.32 -16.51
CA SER A 37 -3.89 19.79 -17.86
C SER A 37 -5.03 18.79 -17.86
N GLU A 38 -5.92 18.92 -18.86
CA GLU A 38 -6.94 17.90 -19.10
C GLU A 38 -6.30 16.58 -19.52
N ASP A 39 -5.10 16.52 -20.11
CA ASP A 39 -4.48 15.24 -20.44
C ASP A 39 -3.49 14.76 -19.37
N ILE A 40 -3.63 13.50 -18.94
CA ILE A 40 -2.69 12.88 -18.00
C ILE A 40 -1.53 12.29 -18.82
N PRO A 41 -0.26 12.68 -18.54
CA PRO A 41 0.88 12.11 -19.22
C PRO A 41 0.91 10.59 -19.05
N LEU A 42 1.26 9.87 -20.13
CA LEU A 42 1.38 8.41 -20.10
C LEU A 42 2.26 7.94 -18.92
N LEU A 43 3.37 8.62 -18.66
CA LEU A 43 4.26 8.32 -17.53
C LEU A 43 3.55 8.37 -16.16
N LEU A 44 2.72 9.40 -15.92
CA LEU A 44 1.94 9.51 -14.68
C LEU A 44 0.91 8.40 -14.58
N SER A 45 0.26 8.05 -15.70
CA SER A 45 -0.69 6.93 -15.71
C SER A 45 -0.02 5.59 -15.39
N TYR A 46 1.17 5.30 -15.95
CA TYR A 46 1.91 4.08 -15.64
C TYR A 46 2.34 4.03 -14.18
N LEU A 47 2.82 5.16 -13.65
CA LEU A 47 3.22 5.26 -12.25
C LEU A 47 2.02 5.08 -11.31
N PHE A 48 0.83 5.56 -11.69
CA PHE A 48 -0.41 5.27 -10.97
C PHE A 48 -0.70 3.77 -10.91
N PHE A 49 -0.68 3.06 -12.04
CA PHE A 49 -0.94 1.61 -12.06
C PHE A 49 0.11 0.82 -11.27
N LEU A 50 1.38 1.24 -11.33
CA LEU A 50 2.45 0.63 -10.54
C LEU A 50 2.20 0.81 -9.04
N LEU A 51 1.88 2.03 -8.59
CA LEU A 51 1.58 2.31 -7.19
C LEU A 51 0.28 1.62 -6.73
N LEU A 52 -0.72 1.53 -7.60
CA LEU A 52 -1.97 0.80 -7.34
C LEU A 52 -1.69 -0.70 -7.14
N GLY A 53 -0.85 -1.29 -8.00
CA GLY A 53 -0.43 -2.69 -7.88
C GLY A 53 0.30 -2.96 -6.57
N ILE A 54 1.23 -2.08 -6.17
CA ILE A 54 1.93 -2.17 -4.87
C ILE A 54 0.94 -2.03 -3.72
N TYR A 55 0.02 -1.06 -3.80
CA TYR A 55 -0.99 -0.81 -2.76
C TYR A 55 -1.90 -2.03 -2.53
N TRP A 56 -2.44 -2.61 -3.61
CA TRP A 56 -3.29 -3.80 -3.53
C TRP A 56 -2.51 -5.04 -3.15
N GLY A 57 -1.34 -5.28 -3.75
CA GLY A 57 -0.48 -6.41 -3.43
C GLY A 57 -0.10 -6.41 -1.95
N TYR A 58 0.26 -5.25 -1.39
CA TYR A 58 0.54 -5.11 0.02
C TYR A 58 -0.69 -5.39 0.91
N LYS A 59 -1.86 -4.83 0.57
CA LYS A 59 -3.11 -5.08 1.31
C LYS A 59 -3.49 -6.56 1.32
N LEU A 60 -3.29 -7.24 0.19
CA LEU A 60 -3.59 -8.65 0.03
C LEU A 60 -2.63 -9.52 0.84
N ALA A 61 -1.32 -9.24 0.77
CA ALA A 61 -0.31 -9.92 1.58
C ALA A 61 -0.58 -9.76 3.08
N ARG A 62 -1.02 -8.57 3.52
CA ARG A 62 -1.40 -8.34 4.91
C ARG A 62 -2.63 -9.15 5.32
N LYS A 63 -3.69 -9.16 4.51
CA LYS A 63 -4.88 -9.99 4.80
C LYS A 63 -4.53 -11.48 4.88
N ALA A 64 -3.67 -11.96 4.00
CA ALA A 64 -3.20 -13.35 4.03
C ALA A 64 -2.40 -13.64 5.31
N TYR A 65 -1.52 -12.72 5.72
CA TYR A 65 -0.77 -12.84 6.97
C TYR A 65 -1.68 -12.85 8.20
N ASP A 66 -2.65 -11.92 8.27
CA ASP A 66 -3.59 -11.82 9.39
C ASP A 66 -4.49 -13.08 9.48
N TYR A 67 -4.92 -13.62 8.33
CA TYR A 67 -5.68 -14.87 8.26
C TYR A 67 -4.87 -16.08 8.74
N LEU A 68 -3.63 -16.22 8.27
CA LEU A 68 -2.74 -17.30 8.72
C LEU A 68 -2.45 -17.22 10.21
N LYS A 69 -2.25 -16.02 10.74
CA LYS A 69 -2.00 -15.81 12.17
C LYS A 69 -3.21 -16.19 13.02
N ALA A 70 -4.43 -15.78 12.62
CA ALA A 70 -5.65 -16.06 13.36
C ALA A 70 -5.94 -17.58 13.49
N HIS A 71 -5.60 -18.37 12.48
CA HIS A 71 -5.82 -19.82 12.49
C HIS A 71 -4.61 -20.66 12.95
N GLN A 72 -3.44 -20.03 13.19
CA GLN A 72 -2.33 -20.67 13.90
C GLN A 72 -2.49 -20.60 15.42
N GLU A 73 -3.08 -19.52 15.95
CA GLU A 73 -3.36 -19.38 17.39
C GLU A 73 -4.57 -20.21 17.86
N GLU A 74 -5.35 -20.78 16.94
CA GLU A 74 -6.53 -21.63 17.22
C GLU A 74 -6.18 -23.13 17.38
N ASN A 75 -4.94 -23.52 17.05
CA ASN A 75 -4.47 -24.92 17.04
C ASN A 75 -3.34 -25.20 18.06
N ASP A 76 -2.98 -24.24 18.91
CA ASP A 76 -2.08 -24.40 20.09
C ASP A 76 -2.90 -24.39 21.38
#